data_AF-A0A504YRR2-F1
#
_entry.id   AF-A0A504YRR2-F1
#
_cell.length_a   1.000
_cell.length_b   1.000
_cell.length_c   1.000
_cell.angle_alpha   90.00
_cell.angle_beta   90.00
_cell.angle_gamma   90.00
#
_symmetry.space_group_name_H-M   'P 1'
#
loop_
_entity.id
_entity.type
_entity.pdbx_description
1 polymer ?
#
loop_
_entity_poly.entity_id
_entity_poly.type
_entity_poly.pdbx_seq_one_letter_code
_entity_poly.pdbx_strand_id
1 'polypeptide(L)'
;MKNISQYLSIHCFHWFKRKEQTLWQLMQHPCGFPIFGCCFILGLILFLFWYHTTRPVIGDHDEPQLNPDLLKLLEFHEIMHATYQTVRSSHAKLILHDSLSLLNEMLANLSKQFTFMWPIQKQKLERIPTYTKELVGHRCGPEFPLAVWLEIHIHTQTCNQGMHLLQSIRKTYPNITVRIATTYGCNPAIISKESSCTTHWYVNRPDKAFMWLRQAQLAKTKYLVVGHHLSHFSEHTNLHRMLQMACTGQADIVGGASRLEPEGHWDLGCYQISLKNFTLRIRPGYEQSTNSCVHCDYISSPILISRELFIRAMQYSSVSGSLAFLDLFVRLIHGGLDRIKFPRAVVCPDVLFHIRHDSDHVLDRVDKNTWTAFIRMWSLSRIRFAPAVDHTWTCREARIHCQSFDKADLFMPPCCLKEQHQCVTGFLALSSVYQITTRAFGDYLTGMYSPFVGATVYQSPLNLIWNRSAYEIIDKTKFRTEFYTKYGCKLFPDKLNKHNQQIILSADKWNWTILGEAMEWEKSIRETRNAKDQPTSIVLNGVWTETHYNPGTMAMEYASSIIESEFWTAELALMPLPFCEHHHLPVNCLSGNYLPLGNIQYQDVENY
;
A
#
# COMPACT_ATOMS: atom_id res chain seq x y z
N MET A 1 -9.40 -9.48 46.87
CA MET A 1 -9.11 -8.13 46.31
C MET A 1 -8.00 -7.36 47.04
N LYS A 2 -7.84 -7.43 48.38
CA LYS A 2 -6.70 -6.78 49.08
C LYS A 2 -5.30 -7.31 48.70
N ASN A 3 -5.16 -8.57 48.27
CA ASN A 3 -3.84 -9.14 47.89
C ASN A 3 -3.35 -8.78 46.47
N ILE A 4 -4.20 -8.24 45.59
CA ILE A 4 -3.78 -7.80 44.23
C ILE A 4 -3.22 -6.36 44.27
N SER A 5 -3.71 -5.55 45.22
CA SER A 5 -3.24 -4.18 45.45
C SER A 5 -1.79 -4.12 45.95
N GLN A 6 -1.35 -5.08 46.78
CA GLN A 6 0.04 -5.15 47.26
C GLN A 6 1.02 -5.66 46.19
N TYR A 7 0.58 -6.53 45.27
CA TYR A 7 1.45 -7.08 44.22
C TYR A 7 1.79 -6.03 43.14
N LEU A 8 0.83 -5.17 42.80
CA LEU A 8 1.00 -4.09 41.83
C LEU A 8 1.79 -2.89 42.40
N SER A 9 1.71 -2.64 43.71
CA SER A 9 2.42 -1.53 44.36
C SER A 9 3.93 -1.74 44.44
N ILE A 10 4.40 -2.97 44.67
CA ILE A 10 5.84 -3.23 44.92
C ILE A 10 6.63 -3.34 43.60
N HIS A 11 6.04 -3.94 42.56
CA HIS A 11 6.71 -4.08 41.27
C HIS A 11 6.75 -2.78 40.44
N CYS A 12 5.71 -1.95 40.49
CA CYS A 12 5.72 -0.66 39.81
C CYS A 12 6.68 0.35 40.46
N PHE A 13 6.84 0.31 41.78
CA PHE A 13 7.70 1.27 42.49
C PHE A 13 9.20 1.02 42.24
N HIS A 14 9.62 -0.25 42.10
CA HIS A 14 11.00 -0.59 41.75
C HIS A 14 11.37 -0.28 40.29
N TRP A 15 10.38 -0.31 39.38
CA TRP A 15 10.55 0.13 38.00
C TRP A 15 10.69 1.66 37.89
N PHE A 16 9.92 2.40 38.69
CA PHE A 16 9.92 3.88 38.70
C PHE A 16 11.25 4.47 39.21
N LYS A 17 11.82 3.89 40.27
CA LYS A 17 13.05 4.42 40.91
C LYS A 17 14.31 4.29 40.04
N ARG A 18 14.28 3.45 38.99
CA ARG A 18 15.41 3.27 38.04
C ARG A 18 15.41 4.27 36.88
N LYS A 19 14.33 5.03 36.68
CA LYS A 19 14.14 5.94 35.52
C LYS A 19 14.03 7.42 35.89
N GLU A 20 14.08 7.76 37.18
CA GLU A 20 13.93 9.14 37.68
C GLU A 20 15.08 10.08 37.26
N GLN A 21 16.30 9.56 37.07
CA GLN A 21 17.44 10.37 36.61
C GLN A 21 17.39 10.75 35.13
N THR A 22 16.70 9.97 34.29
CA THR A 22 16.57 10.26 32.85
C THR A 22 15.45 11.26 32.56
N LEU A 23 14.40 11.27 33.39
CA LEU A 23 13.25 12.18 33.27
C LEU A 23 13.57 13.62 33.68
N TRP A 24 14.49 13.83 34.62
CA TRP A 24 14.89 15.17 35.04
C TRP A 24 15.74 15.92 34.00
N GLN A 25 16.50 15.21 33.16
CA GLN A 25 17.27 15.81 32.08
C GLN A 25 16.41 16.25 30.88
N LEU A 26 15.24 15.64 30.68
CA LEU A 26 14.30 15.98 29.60
C LEU A 26 13.46 17.23 29.89
N MET A 27 13.37 17.68 31.15
CA MET A 27 12.54 18.84 31.53
C MET A 27 13.27 20.20 31.47
N GLN A 28 14.53 20.26 31.00
CA GLN A 28 15.32 21.50 30.97
C GLN A 28 15.46 22.18 29.60
N HIS A 29 14.81 21.67 28.53
CA HIS A 29 14.83 22.34 27.22
C HIS A 29 13.49 23.01 26.88
N PRO A 30 13.46 24.32 26.62
CA PRO A 30 12.24 25.02 26.25
C PRO A 30 12.14 25.11 24.73
N CYS A 31 11.47 24.15 24.07
CA CYS A 31 10.86 24.32 22.74
C CYS A 31 9.88 23.17 22.42
N GLY A 32 8.59 23.51 22.40
CA GLY A 32 7.50 22.99 21.53
C GLY A 32 7.37 21.50 21.18
N PHE A 33 6.37 20.86 21.81
CA PHE A 33 5.49 19.79 21.28
C PHE A 33 6.11 18.60 20.51
N PRO A 34 6.24 17.44 21.19
CA PRO A 34 5.53 16.25 20.73
C PRO A 34 5.07 15.34 21.89
N ILE A 35 3.75 15.23 22.12
CA ILE A 35 3.22 14.26 23.08
C ILE A 35 1.87 13.72 22.58
N PHE A 36 1.88 12.72 21.70
CA PHE A 36 0.65 11.98 21.36
C PHE A 36 0.78 10.47 21.50
N GLY A 37 1.87 9.82 21.05
CA GLY A 37 2.06 8.37 21.25
C GLY A 37 2.34 7.96 22.70
N CYS A 38 3.30 8.64 23.36
CA CYS A 38 3.50 8.49 24.79
C CYS A 38 2.31 9.06 25.59
N CYS A 39 1.69 10.16 25.14
CA CYS A 39 0.45 10.67 25.73
C CYS A 39 -0.73 9.71 25.59
N PHE A 40 -0.73 8.80 24.62
CA PHE A 40 -1.80 7.84 24.41
C PHE A 40 -1.78 6.77 25.49
N ILE A 41 -0.60 6.18 25.73
CA ILE A 41 -0.40 5.19 26.79
C ILE A 41 -0.44 5.88 28.17
N LEU A 42 0.20 7.03 28.31
CA LEU A 42 0.17 7.82 29.55
C LEU A 42 -1.23 8.36 29.85
N GLY A 43 -1.99 8.75 28.83
CA GLY A 43 -3.37 9.21 28.93
C GLY A 43 -4.33 8.08 29.29
N LEU A 44 -4.13 6.89 28.73
CA LEU A 44 -4.86 5.68 29.14
C LEU A 44 -4.55 5.34 30.61
N ILE A 45 -3.28 5.41 31.01
CA ILE A 45 -2.84 5.15 32.39
C ILE A 45 -3.37 6.21 33.37
N LEU A 46 -3.33 7.50 33.00
CA LEU A 46 -3.83 8.60 33.81
C LEU A 46 -5.36 8.58 33.92
N PHE A 47 -6.07 8.22 32.85
CA PHE A 47 -7.51 8.01 32.87
C PHE A 47 -7.89 6.83 33.79
N LEU A 48 -7.16 5.72 33.70
CA LEU A 48 -7.34 4.56 34.59
C LEU A 48 -7.06 4.90 36.05
N PHE A 49 -6.02 5.71 36.32
CA PHE A 49 -5.68 6.16 37.67
C PHE A 49 -6.74 7.10 38.24
N TRP A 50 -7.16 8.10 37.45
CA TRP A 50 -8.22 9.04 37.84
C TRP A 50 -9.54 8.31 38.11
N TYR A 51 -10.00 7.46 37.19
CA TYR A 51 -11.25 6.69 37.32
C TYR A 51 -11.28 5.78 38.55
N HIS A 52 -10.13 5.19 38.92
CA HIS A 52 -10.03 4.39 40.15
C HIS A 52 -10.03 5.23 41.44
N THR A 53 -9.52 6.46 41.38
CA THR A 53 -9.47 7.37 42.54
C THR A 53 -10.76 8.16 42.78
N THR A 54 -11.57 8.39 41.74
CA THR A 54 -12.82 9.15 41.82
C THR A 54 -14.02 8.24 41.57
N ARG A 55 -14.31 7.32 42.49
CA ARG A 55 -15.65 6.71 42.55
C ARG A 55 -16.60 7.67 43.25
N PRO A 56 -17.60 8.27 42.58
CA PRO A 56 -18.68 8.92 43.29
C PRO A 56 -19.53 7.83 43.98
N VAL A 57 -19.80 8.04 45.26
CA VAL A 57 -20.83 7.30 45.99
C VAL A 57 -22.17 7.72 45.40
N ILE A 58 -22.83 6.83 44.67
CA ILE A 58 -24.16 7.08 44.11
C ILE A 58 -25.17 6.94 45.25
N GLY A 59 -25.87 8.03 45.57
CA GLY A 59 -27.07 7.99 46.39
C GLY A 59 -28.25 7.51 45.54
N ASP A 60 -29.07 6.64 46.12
CA ASP A 60 -30.33 6.21 45.52
C ASP A 60 -31.26 7.41 45.35
N HIS A 61 -31.90 7.49 44.18
CA HIS A 61 -32.86 8.52 43.71
C HIS A 61 -32.29 9.64 42.85
N ASP A 62 -31.90 9.32 41.61
CA ASP A 62 -32.15 10.16 40.42
C ASP A 62 -31.99 9.29 39.16
N GLU A 63 -32.68 9.64 38.06
CA GLU A 63 -32.56 8.95 36.77
C GLU A 63 -31.08 8.78 36.37
N PRO A 64 -30.66 7.59 35.89
CA PRO A 64 -29.26 7.33 35.59
C PRO A 64 -28.83 8.17 34.38
N GLN A 65 -28.27 9.35 34.64
CA GLN A 65 -27.51 10.09 33.65
C GLN A 65 -26.25 9.28 33.33
N LEU A 66 -26.09 8.91 32.06
CA LEU A 66 -24.88 8.20 31.63
C LEU A 66 -23.67 9.06 31.93
N ASN A 67 -22.66 8.44 32.55
CA ASN A 67 -21.37 9.06 32.70
C ASN A 67 -20.83 9.47 31.30
N PRO A 68 -20.53 10.75 31.04
CA PRO A 68 -20.00 11.23 29.77
C PRO A 68 -18.76 10.46 29.29
N ASP A 69 -17.97 9.94 30.21
CA ASP A 69 -16.75 9.19 29.91
C ASP A 69 -17.06 7.79 29.35
N LEU A 70 -18.20 7.21 29.73
CA LEU A 70 -18.66 5.93 29.17
C LEU A 70 -19.11 6.07 27.72
N LEU A 71 -19.76 7.19 27.37
CA LEU A 71 -20.13 7.53 26.00
C LEU A 71 -18.88 7.66 25.10
N LYS A 72 -17.85 8.34 25.58
CA LYS A 72 -16.57 8.45 24.87
C LYS A 72 -15.88 7.10 24.69
N LEU A 73 -15.95 6.21 25.69
CA LEU A 73 -15.38 4.87 25.61
C LEU A 73 -16.09 4.00 24.56
N LEU A 74 -17.42 4.14 24.44
CA LEU A 74 -18.22 3.44 23.44
C LEU A 74 -18.01 3.98 22.03
N GLU A 75 -17.93 5.30 21.87
CA GLU A 75 -17.55 5.93 20.60
C GLU A 75 -16.15 5.48 20.16
N PHE A 76 -15.20 5.43 21.10
CA PHE A 76 -13.86 4.92 20.85
C PHE A 76 -13.88 3.43 20.48
N HIS A 77 -14.70 2.60 21.13
CA HIS A 77 -14.89 1.19 20.77
C HIS A 77 -15.43 1.02 19.36
N GLU A 78 -16.44 1.79 18.97
CA GLU A 78 -17.00 1.75 17.61
C GLU A 78 -15.97 2.19 16.57
N ILE A 79 -15.19 3.23 16.84
CA ILE A 79 -14.07 3.67 16.00
C ILE A 79 -13.05 2.53 15.87
N MET A 80 -12.60 1.95 16.99
CA MET A 80 -11.61 0.86 17.01
C MET A 80 -12.11 -0.37 16.27
N HIS A 81 -13.39 -0.72 16.40
CA HIS A 81 -13.99 -1.85 15.71
C HIS A 81 -14.13 -1.58 14.20
N ALA A 82 -14.54 -0.37 13.81
CA ALA A 82 -14.56 0.05 12.41
C ALA A 82 -13.13 0.09 11.81
N THR A 83 -12.14 0.55 12.58
CA THR A 83 -10.72 0.53 12.22
C THR A 83 -10.22 -0.91 12.09
N TYR A 84 -10.54 -1.81 13.02
CA TYR A 84 -10.18 -3.24 12.92
C TYR A 84 -10.76 -3.90 11.67
N GLN A 85 -12.01 -3.58 11.30
CA GLN A 85 -12.66 -4.08 10.09
C GLN A 85 -12.06 -3.51 8.80
N THR A 86 -11.40 -2.35 8.84
CA THR A 86 -10.89 -1.65 7.65
C THR A 86 -9.38 -1.74 7.50
N VAL A 87 -8.65 -1.93 8.60
CA VAL A 87 -7.19 -2.08 8.61
C VAL A 87 -6.81 -3.41 8.00
N ARG A 88 -5.84 -3.38 7.09
CA ARG A 88 -5.46 -4.54 6.26
C ARG A 88 -4.14 -5.19 6.66
N SER A 89 -3.29 -4.49 7.40
CA SER A 89 -2.06 -5.09 7.94
C SER A 89 -2.44 -6.14 8.98
N SER A 90 -1.97 -7.38 8.80
CA SER A 90 -2.15 -8.47 9.78
C SER A 90 -1.64 -8.09 11.16
N HIS A 91 -0.51 -7.38 11.22
CA HIS A 91 0.06 -6.88 12.48
C HIS A 91 -0.78 -5.76 13.10
N ALA A 92 -1.28 -4.82 12.30
CA ALA A 92 -2.15 -3.77 12.81
C ALA A 92 -3.52 -4.33 13.23
N LYS A 93 -4.05 -5.34 12.52
CA LYS A 93 -5.22 -6.11 12.95
C LYS A 93 -4.98 -6.79 14.29
N LEU A 94 -3.81 -7.41 14.50
CA LEU A 94 -3.45 -8.02 15.78
C LEU A 94 -3.46 -6.98 16.92
N ILE A 95 -2.81 -5.83 16.71
CA ILE A 95 -2.78 -4.73 17.69
C ILE A 95 -4.21 -4.23 17.99
N LEU A 96 -5.01 -4.03 16.96
CA LEU A 96 -6.40 -3.58 17.10
C LEU A 96 -7.29 -4.65 17.75
N HIS A 97 -7.07 -5.93 17.46
CA HIS A 97 -7.74 -7.05 18.09
C HIS A 97 -7.43 -7.09 19.58
N ASP A 98 -6.16 -7.01 19.98
CA ASP A 98 -5.75 -7.03 21.37
C ASP A 98 -6.29 -5.81 22.12
N SER A 99 -6.28 -4.65 21.47
CA SER A 99 -6.88 -3.41 21.99
C SER A 99 -8.40 -3.55 22.17
N LEU A 100 -9.10 -4.15 21.20
CA LEU A 100 -10.54 -4.42 21.28
C LEU A 100 -10.87 -5.47 22.34
N SER A 101 -10.03 -6.48 22.51
CA SER A 101 -10.19 -7.49 23.57
C SER A 101 -10.09 -6.85 24.96
N LEU A 102 -9.10 -5.98 25.17
CA LEU A 102 -8.95 -5.22 26.41
C LEU A 102 -10.16 -4.30 26.66
N LEU A 103 -10.62 -3.58 25.63
CA LEU A 103 -11.83 -2.75 25.72
C LEU A 103 -13.07 -3.58 26.04
N ASN A 104 -13.22 -4.76 25.44
CA ASN A 104 -14.35 -5.66 25.70
C ASN A 104 -14.33 -6.17 27.14
N GLU A 105 -13.17 -6.48 27.71
CA GLU A 105 -13.04 -6.86 29.13
C GLU A 105 -13.41 -5.70 30.07
N MET A 106 -12.97 -4.48 29.74
CA MET A 106 -13.36 -3.28 30.49
C MET A 106 -14.87 -3.04 30.45
N LEU A 107 -15.47 -3.15 29.26
CA LEU A 107 -16.91 -2.99 29.06
C LEU A 107 -17.71 -4.14 29.70
N ALA A 108 -17.21 -5.37 29.67
CA ALA A 108 -17.83 -6.52 30.33
C ALA A 108 -17.89 -6.35 31.86
N ASN A 109 -16.86 -5.76 32.46
CA ASN A 109 -16.85 -5.41 33.88
C ASN A 109 -17.84 -4.28 34.24
N LEU A 110 -18.16 -3.40 33.28
CA LEU A 110 -19.21 -2.39 33.39
C LEU A 110 -20.63 -2.96 33.08
N SER A 111 -20.70 -4.11 32.39
CA SER A 111 -21.92 -4.63 31.76
C SER A 111 -22.96 -5.22 32.72
N LYS A 112 -22.62 -5.56 33.97
CA LYS A 112 -23.62 -6.15 34.90
C LYS A 112 -24.82 -5.23 35.18
N GLN A 113 -24.71 -3.92 34.94
CA GLN A 113 -25.82 -2.96 35.04
C GLN A 113 -26.42 -2.55 33.69
N PHE A 114 -25.81 -2.90 32.56
CA PHE A 114 -26.02 -2.19 31.29
C PHE A 114 -26.55 -3.02 30.12
N THR A 115 -26.49 -4.35 30.19
CA THR A 115 -26.96 -5.26 29.12
C THR A 115 -28.42 -5.06 28.73
N PHE A 116 -29.23 -4.46 29.62
CA PHE A 116 -30.65 -4.18 29.38
C PHE A 116 -30.93 -2.81 28.73
N MET A 117 -30.03 -1.83 28.89
CA MET A 117 -30.27 -0.43 28.46
C MET A 117 -29.64 -0.09 27.11
N TRP A 118 -28.62 -0.83 26.67
CA TRP A 118 -27.84 -0.53 25.46
C TRP A 118 -28.67 -0.46 24.16
N PRO A 119 -29.61 -1.39 23.87
CA PRO A 119 -30.44 -1.30 22.67
C PRO A 119 -31.35 -0.06 22.67
N ILE A 120 -31.86 0.32 23.84
CA ILE A 120 -32.78 1.45 24.03
C ILE A 120 -32.05 2.78 23.89
N GLN A 121 -30.80 2.86 24.36
CA GLN A 121 -29.99 4.06 24.26
C GLN A 121 -29.29 4.22 22.92
N LYS A 122 -28.90 3.14 22.22
CA LYS A 122 -28.48 3.21 20.82
C LYS A 122 -29.52 3.92 19.97
N GLN A 123 -30.80 3.61 20.21
CA GLN A 123 -31.94 4.26 19.55
C GLN A 123 -32.16 5.73 19.95
N LYS A 124 -31.64 6.19 21.10
CA LYS A 124 -31.65 7.59 21.56
C LYS A 124 -30.41 8.37 21.10
N LEU A 125 -29.24 7.75 21.05
CA LEU A 125 -28.00 8.31 20.48
C LEU A 125 -28.12 8.51 18.97
N GLU A 126 -28.81 7.59 18.29
CA GLU A 126 -29.28 7.76 16.91
C GLU A 126 -30.31 8.90 16.75
N ARG A 127 -30.72 9.62 17.81
CA ARG A 127 -31.56 10.84 17.73
C ARG A 127 -30.85 12.14 18.11
N ILE A 128 -29.62 12.09 18.61
CA ILE A 128 -28.82 13.30 18.81
C ILE A 128 -28.39 13.82 17.43
N PRO A 129 -28.64 15.10 17.09
CA PRO A 129 -28.27 15.67 15.81
C PRO A 129 -26.78 16.01 15.83
N THR A 130 -25.93 15.00 15.66
CA THR A 130 -24.58 15.22 15.13
C THR A 130 -24.70 15.57 13.65
N TYR A 131 -23.88 16.54 13.25
CA TYR A 131 -23.92 17.35 12.03
C TYR A 131 -23.58 16.57 10.73
N THR A 132 -24.12 15.36 10.57
CA THR A 132 -23.94 14.47 9.40
C THR A 132 -25.22 13.69 9.07
N LYS A 133 -26.39 14.32 9.26
CA LYS A 133 -27.71 13.67 9.12
C LYS A 133 -28.61 14.22 8.02
N GLU A 134 -28.04 14.68 6.90
CA GLU A 134 -28.82 14.89 5.67
C GLU A 134 -28.80 13.68 4.71
N LEU A 135 -28.20 12.54 5.08
CA LEU A 135 -28.13 11.35 4.22
C LEU A 135 -28.80 10.07 4.76
N VAL A 136 -29.35 10.10 5.98
CA VAL A 136 -30.14 8.97 6.52
C VAL A 136 -31.60 9.20 6.19
N GLY A 137 -32.06 8.66 5.06
CA GLY A 137 -33.48 8.78 4.72
C GLY A 137 -34.00 8.06 3.48
N HIS A 138 -33.19 7.28 2.77
CA HIS A 138 -33.76 6.42 1.73
C HIS A 138 -33.25 4.99 1.92
N ARG A 139 -34.04 4.18 2.62
CA ARG A 139 -33.86 2.73 2.60
C ARG A 139 -34.11 2.29 1.16
N CYS A 140 -33.09 1.82 0.45
CA CYS A 140 -33.32 1.05 -0.77
C CYS A 140 -33.92 -0.28 -0.34
N GLY A 141 -35.25 -0.33 -0.31
CA GLY A 141 -36.00 -1.58 -0.13
C GLY A 141 -36.22 -2.28 -1.47
N PRO A 142 -36.54 -3.58 -1.47
CA PRO A 142 -36.96 -4.31 -2.68
C PRO A 142 -38.21 -3.71 -3.34
N GLU A 143 -38.94 -2.85 -2.63
CA GLU A 143 -40.13 -2.15 -3.11
C GLU A 143 -39.82 -0.96 -4.05
N PHE A 144 -38.56 -0.51 -4.15
CA PHE A 144 -38.22 0.62 -5.01
C PHE A 144 -37.74 0.19 -6.40
N PRO A 145 -38.22 0.82 -7.48
CA PRO A 145 -37.80 0.47 -8.84
C PRO A 145 -36.30 0.72 -9.04
N LEU A 146 -35.55 -0.30 -9.50
CA LEU A 146 -34.12 -0.19 -9.80
C LEU A 146 -33.78 1.01 -10.70
N ALA A 147 -34.67 1.33 -11.66
CA ALA A 147 -34.49 2.43 -12.61
C ALA A 147 -34.35 3.82 -11.97
N VAL A 148 -34.80 3.99 -10.72
CA VAL A 148 -34.64 5.24 -9.96
C VAL A 148 -33.25 5.31 -9.31
N TRP A 149 -32.73 4.16 -8.90
CA TRP A 149 -31.51 4.06 -8.09
C TRP A 149 -30.25 3.92 -8.91
N LEU A 150 -30.34 3.23 -10.05
CA LEU A 150 -29.18 2.89 -10.85
C LEU A 150 -29.42 2.96 -12.35
N GLU A 151 -28.32 3.14 -13.08
CA GLU A 151 -28.27 3.02 -14.54
C GLU A 151 -27.06 2.18 -14.96
N ILE A 152 -27.12 1.57 -16.15
CA ILE A 152 -26.09 0.63 -16.64
C ILE A 152 -25.24 1.31 -17.71
N HIS A 153 -23.93 1.30 -17.50
CA HIS A 153 -22.94 1.85 -18.44
C HIS A 153 -22.16 0.72 -19.05
N ILE A 154 -22.11 0.66 -20.38
CA ILE A 154 -21.34 -0.34 -21.11
C ILE A 154 -20.49 0.32 -22.18
N HIS A 155 -19.39 -0.35 -22.51
CA HIS A 155 -18.53 -0.05 -23.64
C HIS A 155 -18.37 -1.32 -24.48
N THR A 156 -18.47 -1.18 -25.80
CA THR A 156 -18.38 -2.28 -26.76
C THR A 156 -17.51 -1.89 -27.95
N GLN A 157 -17.00 -2.86 -28.69
CA GLN A 157 -16.23 -2.54 -29.90
C GLN A 157 -17.17 -2.12 -31.04
N THR A 158 -18.27 -2.86 -31.24
CA THR A 158 -19.17 -2.64 -32.39
C THR A 158 -20.62 -2.38 -31.98
N CYS A 159 -21.39 -1.75 -32.89
CA CYS A 159 -22.83 -1.52 -32.72
C CYS A 159 -23.60 -2.82 -32.46
N ASN A 160 -23.27 -3.88 -33.19
CA ASN A 160 -23.97 -5.17 -33.09
C ASN A 160 -23.79 -5.78 -31.70
N GLN A 161 -22.58 -5.67 -31.11
CA GLN A 161 -22.33 -6.08 -29.73
C GLN A 161 -23.15 -5.23 -28.75
N GLY A 162 -23.15 -3.90 -28.90
CA GLY A 162 -23.97 -2.99 -28.09
C GLY A 162 -25.47 -3.30 -28.17
N MET A 163 -25.97 -3.64 -29.36
CA MET A 163 -27.37 -4.03 -29.59
C MET A 163 -27.72 -5.35 -28.92
N HIS A 164 -26.87 -6.37 -29.07
CA HIS A 164 -27.05 -7.65 -28.40
C HIS A 164 -27.13 -7.49 -26.87
N LEU A 165 -26.20 -6.71 -26.31
CA LEU A 165 -26.20 -6.38 -24.89
C LEU A 165 -27.46 -5.64 -24.47
N LEU A 166 -27.86 -4.59 -25.20
CA LEU A 166 -29.07 -3.83 -24.93
C LEU A 166 -30.30 -4.74 -24.90
N GLN A 167 -30.45 -5.64 -25.87
CA GLN A 167 -31.57 -6.59 -25.92
C GLN A 167 -31.58 -7.52 -24.70
N SER A 168 -30.43 -8.08 -24.32
CA SER A 168 -30.32 -8.93 -23.13
C SER A 168 -30.62 -8.19 -21.83
N ILE A 169 -30.18 -6.92 -21.72
CA ILE A 169 -30.49 -6.05 -20.59
C ILE A 169 -32.00 -5.79 -20.54
N ARG A 170 -32.62 -5.41 -21.66
CA ARG A 170 -34.06 -5.09 -21.72
C ARG A 170 -34.93 -6.31 -21.40
N LYS A 171 -34.48 -7.52 -21.76
CA LYS A 171 -35.16 -8.76 -21.39
C LYS A 171 -35.20 -8.99 -19.87
N THR A 172 -34.12 -8.61 -19.17
CA THR A 172 -33.98 -8.85 -17.72
C THR A 172 -34.47 -7.66 -16.88
N TYR A 173 -34.20 -6.44 -17.36
CA TYR A 173 -34.44 -5.17 -16.70
C TYR A 173 -35.00 -4.12 -17.68
N PRO A 174 -36.28 -4.21 -18.05
CA PRO A 174 -36.87 -3.46 -19.16
C PRO A 174 -36.81 -1.93 -18.97
N ASN A 175 -36.86 -1.44 -17.73
CA ASN A 175 -37.04 -0.02 -17.43
C ASN A 175 -35.75 0.72 -17.03
N ILE A 176 -34.61 0.04 -16.95
CA ILE A 176 -33.36 0.67 -16.49
C ILE A 176 -32.76 1.53 -17.61
N THR A 177 -32.19 2.68 -17.25
CA THR A 177 -31.46 3.51 -18.20
C THR A 177 -30.14 2.84 -18.58
N VAL A 178 -29.85 2.76 -19.88
CA VAL A 178 -28.63 2.15 -20.42
C VAL A 178 -27.86 3.19 -21.24
N ARG A 179 -26.57 3.34 -20.94
CA ARG A 179 -25.64 4.17 -21.70
C ARG A 179 -24.61 3.29 -22.39
N ILE A 180 -24.56 3.37 -23.71
CA ILE A 180 -23.75 2.49 -24.55
C ILE A 180 -22.70 3.32 -25.27
N ALA A 181 -21.43 2.98 -25.07
CA ALA A 181 -20.31 3.50 -25.85
C ALA A 181 -19.81 2.44 -26.84
N THR A 182 -19.37 2.89 -28.01
CA THR A 182 -18.84 2.03 -29.08
C THR A 182 -17.51 2.57 -29.60
N THR A 183 -16.50 1.69 -29.74
CA THR A 183 -15.20 2.06 -30.34
C THR A 183 -15.36 2.44 -31.81
N TYR A 184 -16.06 1.61 -32.57
CA TYR A 184 -16.24 1.77 -34.01
C TYR A 184 -17.58 2.43 -34.35
N GLY A 185 -17.69 2.88 -35.61
CA GLY A 185 -18.88 3.52 -36.14
C GLY A 185 -20.12 2.63 -36.08
N CYS A 186 -21.26 3.28 -35.90
CA CYS A 186 -22.58 2.65 -35.87
C CYS A 186 -23.41 3.20 -37.02
N ASN A 187 -24.30 2.38 -37.58
CA ASN A 187 -25.28 2.86 -38.56
C ASN A 187 -26.26 3.83 -37.85
N PRO A 188 -26.36 5.10 -38.28
CA PRO A 188 -27.25 6.08 -37.64
C PRO A 188 -28.72 5.64 -37.57
N ALA A 189 -29.19 4.86 -38.56
CA ALA A 189 -30.58 4.36 -38.58
C ALA A 189 -30.87 3.36 -37.45
N ILE A 190 -29.88 2.58 -37.03
CA ILE A 190 -30.00 1.65 -35.90
C ILE A 190 -30.09 2.46 -34.59
N ILE A 191 -29.22 3.46 -34.45
CA ILE A 191 -29.20 4.31 -33.25
C ILE A 191 -30.50 5.08 -33.12
N SER A 192 -31.01 5.71 -34.19
CA SER A 192 -32.23 6.52 -34.13
C SER A 192 -33.46 5.71 -33.74
N LYS A 193 -33.51 4.43 -34.15
CA LYS A 193 -34.60 3.52 -33.81
C LYS A 193 -34.59 3.11 -32.33
N GLU A 194 -33.40 2.95 -31.76
CA GLU A 194 -33.20 2.36 -30.42
C GLU A 194 -32.90 3.41 -29.34
N SER A 195 -32.62 4.65 -29.75
CA SER A 195 -32.44 5.77 -28.84
C SER A 195 -33.79 6.16 -28.25
N SER A 196 -33.83 6.25 -26.93
CA SER A 196 -35.03 6.58 -26.17
C SER A 196 -34.66 7.40 -24.95
N CYS A 197 -35.64 7.82 -24.15
CA CYS A 197 -35.38 8.46 -22.86
C CYS A 197 -34.58 7.58 -21.88
N THR A 198 -34.51 6.26 -22.12
CA THR A 198 -33.80 5.29 -21.29
C THR A 198 -32.61 4.63 -22.01
N THR A 199 -32.31 4.99 -23.26
CA THR A 199 -31.16 4.45 -24.01
C THR A 199 -30.36 5.58 -24.64
N HIS A 200 -29.08 5.69 -24.29
CA HIS A 200 -28.18 6.71 -24.81
C HIS A 200 -26.96 6.09 -25.49
N TRP A 201 -26.67 6.53 -26.71
CA TRP A 201 -25.55 6.04 -27.52
C TRP A 201 -24.42 7.05 -27.64
N TYR A 202 -23.19 6.55 -27.54
CA TYR A 202 -21.95 7.29 -27.78
C TYR A 202 -21.11 6.52 -28.78
N VAL A 203 -20.94 7.07 -29.98
CA VAL A 203 -20.30 6.39 -31.11
C VAL A 203 -18.92 6.97 -31.39
N ASN A 204 -18.03 6.13 -31.93
CA ASN A 204 -16.64 6.48 -32.23
C ASN A 204 -15.90 6.98 -30.98
N ARG A 205 -16.11 6.29 -29.86
CA ARG A 205 -15.49 6.61 -28.56
C ARG A 205 -14.57 5.47 -28.15
N PRO A 206 -13.25 5.66 -28.10
CA PRO A 206 -12.34 4.62 -27.66
C PRO A 206 -12.57 4.26 -26.20
N ASP A 207 -12.30 3.01 -25.83
CA ASP A 207 -12.40 2.51 -24.45
C ASP A 207 -11.26 3.08 -23.59
N LYS A 208 -11.50 4.27 -23.05
CA LYS A 208 -10.55 5.02 -22.22
C LYS A 208 -11.24 5.53 -20.97
N ALA A 209 -10.47 5.76 -19.91
CA ALA A 209 -10.99 6.29 -18.65
C ALA A 209 -11.90 7.53 -18.82
N PHE A 210 -11.52 8.46 -19.71
CA PHE A 210 -12.32 9.67 -19.97
C PHE A 210 -13.74 9.36 -20.47
N MET A 211 -13.94 8.27 -21.21
CA MET A 211 -15.24 7.91 -21.74
C MET A 211 -16.15 7.42 -20.62
N TRP A 212 -15.67 6.49 -19.80
CA TRP A 212 -16.38 6.04 -18.61
C TRP A 212 -16.72 7.19 -17.66
N LEU A 213 -15.77 8.10 -17.43
CA LEU A 213 -15.99 9.32 -16.66
C LEU A 213 -17.10 10.19 -17.26
N ARG A 214 -17.11 10.39 -18.57
CA ARG A 214 -18.14 11.19 -19.26
C ARG A 214 -19.52 10.55 -19.14
N GLN A 215 -19.61 9.22 -19.27
CA GLN A 215 -20.84 8.46 -19.02
C GLN A 215 -21.35 8.70 -17.58
N ALA A 216 -20.47 8.60 -16.59
CA ALA A 216 -20.76 8.84 -15.18
C ALA A 216 -21.22 10.28 -14.89
N GLN A 217 -20.59 11.29 -15.49
CA GLN A 217 -20.97 12.69 -15.32
C GLN A 217 -22.36 13.01 -15.87
N LEU A 218 -22.78 12.31 -16.93
CA LEU A 218 -24.09 12.50 -17.54
C LEU A 218 -25.18 11.69 -16.83
N ALA A 219 -24.81 10.74 -15.96
CA ALA A 219 -25.71 9.89 -15.22
C ALA A 219 -26.57 10.67 -14.23
N LYS A 220 -27.85 10.31 -14.13
CA LYS A 220 -28.78 11.01 -13.22
C LYS A 220 -29.02 10.24 -11.92
N THR A 221 -28.84 8.93 -11.95
CA THR A 221 -29.06 8.04 -10.80
C THR A 221 -27.90 8.08 -9.80
N LYS A 222 -28.15 7.58 -8.58
CA LYS A 222 -27.18 7.58 -7.48
C LYS A 222 -26.07 6.55 -7.69
N TYR A 223 -26.41 5.38 -8.23
CA TYR A 223 -25.50 4.27 -8.46
C TYR A 223 -25.33 3.98 -9.94
N LEU A 224 -24.15 3.50 -10.31
CA LEU A 224 -23.80 3.10 -11.65
C LEU A 224 -23.48 1.61 -11.63
N VAL A 225 -24.05 0.86 -12.57
CA VAL A 225 -23.53 -0.46 -12.92
C VAL A 225 -22.55 -0.28 -14.08
N VAL A 226 -21.28 -0.47 -13.80
CA VAL A 226 -20.18 -0.34 -14.75
C VAL A 226 -19.92 -1.71 -15.36
N GLY A 227 -20.60 -1.95 -16.48
CA GLY A 227 -20.61 -3.19 -17.23
C GLY A 227 -19.45 -3.32 -18.20
N HIS A 228 -18.22 -3.17 -17.71
CA HIS A 228 -17.05 -3.44 -18.53
C HIS A 228 -16.99 -4.91 -18.92
N HIS A 229 -16.61 -5.18 -20.18
CA HIS A 229 -16.37 -6.53 -20.72
C HIS A 229 -17.58 -7.46 -20.78
N LEU A 230 -18.79 -6.94 -20.58
CA LEU A 230 -20.01 -7.73 -20.65
C LEU A 230 -20.22 -8.36 -22.04
N SER A 231 -20.69 -9.60 -22.04
CA SER A 231 -21.15 -10.35 -23.21
C SER A 231 -22.67 -10.28 -23.34
N HIS A 232 -23.39 -10.57 -22.25
CA HIS A 232 -24.85 -10.47 -22.15
C HIS A 232 -25.31 -10.42 -20.68
N PHE A 233 -26.58 -10.06 -20.46
CA PHE A 233 -27.27 -10.18 -19.18
C PHE A 233 -28.10 -11.46 -19.12
N SER A 234 -28.17 -12.05 -17.93
CA SER A 234 -29.05 -13.17 -17.61
C SER A 234 -29.82 -12.90 -16.31
N GLU A 235 -30.76 -13.77 -15.96
CA GLU A 235 -31.49 -13.71 -14.69
C GLU A 235 -30.59 -13.85 -13.46
N HIS A 236 -29.37 -14.38 -13.63
CA HIS A 236 -28.38 -14.50 -12.57
C HIS A 236 -27.61 -13.20 -12.31
N THR A 237 -27.75 -12.19 -13.17
CA THR A 237 -27.18 -10.86 -12.98
C THR A 237 -28.03 -10.03 -12.01
N ASN A 238 -28.07 -10.43 -10.74
CA ASN A 238 -29.00 -9.90 -9.74
C ASN A 238 -28.63 -8.48 -9.25
N LEU A 239 -29.11 -7.45 -9.94
CA LEU A 239 -28.86 -6.04 -9.58
C LEU A 239 -29.52 -5.61 -8.26
N HIS A 240 -30.63 -6.24 -7.85
CA HIS A 240 -31.26 -5.97 -6.55
C HIS A 240 -30.33 -6.37 -5.40
N ARG A 241 -29.70 -7.54 -5.52
CA ARG A 241 -28.71 -8.02 -4.56
C ARG A 241 -27.54 -7.05 -4.41
N MET A 242 -27.00 -6.57 -5.53
CA MET A 242 -25.91 -5.60 -5.51
C MET A 242 -26.32 -4.28 -4.85
N LEU A 243 -27.49 -3.75 -5.22
CA LEU A 243 -28.01 -2.51 -4.65
C LEU A 243 -28.28 -2.63 -3.14
N GLN A 244 -28.79 -3.79 -2.68
CA GLN A 244 -29.02 -4.06 -1.26
C GLN A 244 -27.72 -3.99 -0.46
N MET A 245 -26.64 -4.60 -0.96
CA MET A 245 -25.32 -4.55 -0.31
C MET A 245 -24.79 -3.12 -0.19
N ALA A 246 -24.98 -2.31 -1.24
CA ALA A 246 -24.57 -0.91 -1.24
C ALA A 246 -25.42 -0.04 -0.29
N CYS A 247 -26.74 -0.19 -0.33
CA CYS A 247 -27.66 0.66 0.43
C CYS A 247 -27.74 0.32 1.92
N THR A 248 -27.48 -0.93 2.31
CA THR A 248 -27.34 -1.31 3.72
C THR A 248 -26.02 -0.86 4.32
N GLY A 249 -25.17 -0.20 3.54
CA GLY A 249 -23.85 0.25 3.98
C GLY A 249 -22.94 -0.93 4.31
N GLN A 250 -23.11 -2.09 3.66
CA GLN A 250 -22.24 -3.25 3.83
C GLN A 250 -21.03 -3.19 2.89
N ALA A 251 -21.19 -2.58 1.73
CA ALA A 251 -20.12 -2.32 0.78
C ALA A 251 -20.34 -0.97 0.08
N ASP A 252 -19.27 -0.38 -0.41
CA ASP A 252 -19.28 0.86 -1.18
C ASP A 252 -19.17 0.55 -2.70
N ILE A 253 -18.58 -0.62 -3.03
CA ILE A 253 -18.47 -1.19 -4.37
C ILE A 253 -18.89 -2.66 -4.31
N VAL A 254 -19.74 -3.10 -5.23
CA VAL A 254 -20.25 -4.47 -5.26
C VAL A 254 -20.04 -5.07 -6.64
N GLY A 255 -19.40 -6.23 -6.72
CA GLY A 255 -19.24 -7.03 -7.92
C GLY A 255 -19.96 -8.37 -7.84
N GLY A 256 -19.81 -9.17 -8.89
CA GLY A 256 -20.34 -10.53 -8.97
C GLY A 256 -19.29 -11.49 -9.52
N ALA A 257 -19.52 -12.79 -9.37
CA ALA A 257 -18.75 -13.77 -10.12
C ALA A 257 -18.94 -13.56 -11.63
N SER A 258 -18.00 -14.06 -12.41
CA SER A 258 -17.97 -13.95 -13.85
C SER A 258 -17.95 -15.32 -14.51
N ARG A 259 -18.70 -15.47 -15.60
CA ARG A 259 -18.57 -16.59 -16.54
C ARG A 259 -17.95 -16.06 -17.82
N LEU A 260 -16.77 -16.59 -18.16
CA LEU A 260 -16.08 -16.27 -19.41
C LEU A 260 -16.83 -16.91 -20.59
N GLU A 261 -17.18 -16.11 -21.58
CA GLU A 261 -17.86 -16.55 -22.80
C GLU A 261 -16.89 -16.58 -23.98
N PRO A 262 -16.94 -17.64 -24.82
CA PRO A 262 -17.92 -18.74 -24.83
C PRO A 262 -17.56 -19.98 -24.00
N GLU A 263 -16.37 -20.03 -23.40
CA GLU A 263 -15.78 -21.25 -22.81
C GLU A 263 -16.55 -21.75 -21.57
N GLY A 264 -17.23 -20.85 -20.88
CA GLY A 264 -18.03 -21.14 -19.71
C GLY A 264 -17.25 -21.30 -18.41
N HIS A 265 -15.99 -20.87 -18.38
CA HIS A 265 -15.19 -20.89 -17.16
C HIS A 265 -15.75 -19.89 -16.14
N TRP A 266 -15.92 -20.36 -14.91
CA TRP A 266 -16.35 -19.55 -13.79
C TRP A 266 -15.13 -18.96 -13.08
N ASP A 267 -15.17 -17.65 -12.81
CA ASP A 267 -14.17 -16.91 -12.03
C ASP A 267 -14.89 -16.08 -10.97
N LEU A 268 -14.36 -16.10 -9.74
CA LEU A 268 -14.84 -15.21 -8.69
C LEU A 268 -14.54 -13.75 -9.01
N GLY A 269 -13.45 -13.46 -9.75
CA GLY A 269 -13.10 -12.10 -10.15
C GLY A 269 -12.67 -11.19 -8.99
N CYS A 270 -12.23 -11.77 -7.87
CA CYS A 270 -11.79 -11.09 -6.67
C CYS A 270 -10.28 -11.23 -6.49
N TYR A 271 -9.60 -10.10 -6.29
CA TYR A 271 -8.14 -10.05 -6.17
C TYR A 271 -7.72 -9.22 -4.96
N GLN A 272 -6.61 -9.62 -4.34
CA GLN A 272 -5.86 -8.83 -3.36
C GLN A 272 -4.73 -8.08 -4.06
N ILE A 273 -4.51 -6.83 -3.65
CA ILE A 273 -3.51 -5.94 -4.22
C ILE A 273 -2.57 -5.48 -3.12
N SER A 274 -1.27 -5.52 -3.42
CA SER A 274 -0.24 -4.90 -2.57
C SER A 274 0.67 -4.02 -3.39
N LEU A 275 0.74 -2.74 -3.01
CA LEU A 275 1.64 -1.77 -3.61
C LEU A 275 2.77 -1.45 -2.61
N LYS A 276 3.91 -2.15 -2.76
CA LYS A 276 5.07 -2.03 -1.86
C LYS A 276 6.37 -2.11 -2.65
N ASN A 277 7.40 -1.39 -2.21
CA ASN A 277 8.74 -1.44 -2.80
C ASN A 277 8.72 -1.27 -4.33
N PHE A 278 8.00 -0.24 -4.82
CA PHE A 278 7.85 0.06 -6.26
C PHE A 278 7.32 -1.12 -7.09
N THR A 279 6.63 -2.05 -6.43
CA THR A 279 6.09 -3.28 -7.01
C THR A 279 4.60 -3.35 -6.72
N LEU A 280 3.81 -3.49 -7.78
CA LEU A 280 2.39 -3.85 -7.68
C LEU A 280 2.26 -5.36 -7.74
N ARG A 281 1.79 -5.98 -6.66
CA ARG A 281 1.47 -7.41 -6.59
C ARG A 281 -0.04 -7.57 -6.66
N ILE A 282 -0.49 -8.44 -7.54
CA ILE A 282 -1.91 -8.79 -7.70
C ILE A 282 -2.02 -10.30 -7.52
N ARG A 283 -2.90 -10.73 -6.61
CA ARG A 283 -3.10 -12.14 -6.30
C ARG A 283 -4.61 -12.46 -6.35
N PRO A 284 -5.02 -13.54 -7.01
CA PRO A 284 -6.42 -13.97 -6.94
C PRO A 284 -6.77 -14.37 -5.50
N GLY A 285 -7.98 -14.06 -5.06
CA GLY A 285 -8.53 -14.45 -3.76
C GLY A 285 -8.97 -13.31 -2.87
N TYR A 286 -9.39 -13.69 -1.66
CA TYR A 286 -9.91 -12.81 -0.62
C TYR A 286 -9.45 -13.27 0.76
N GLU A 287 -9.34 -12.32 1.70
CA GLU A 287 -9.00 -12.62 3.09
C GLU A 287 -10.23 -12.75 4.00
N GLN A 288 -11.33 -12.08 3.65
CA GLN A 288 -12.50 -11.96 4.51
C GLN A 288 -13.79 -12.05 3.70
N SER A 289 -14.86 -12.48 4.35
CA SER A 289 -16.21 -12.55 3.77
C SER A 289 -17.27 -12.08 4.76
N THR A 290 -18.36 -11.51 4.25
CA THR A 290 -19.50 -11.07 5.05
C THR A 290 -20.77 -11.16 4.22
N ASN A 291 -21.87 -11.65 4.81
CA ASN A 291 -23.19 -11.76 4.15
C ASN A 291 -23.13 -12.47 2.79
N SER A 292 -22.41 -13.58 2.73
CA SER A 292 -22.19 -14.37 1.51
C SER A 292 -21.46 -13.63 0.38
N CYS A 293 -20.82 -12.49 0.65
CA CYS A 293 -19.94 -11.79 -0.28
C CYS A 293 -18.51 -11.76 0.28
N VAL A 294 -17.52 -11.64 -0.57
CA VAL A 294 -16.09 -11.66 -0.23
C VAL A 294 -15.47 -10.28 -0.41
N HIS A 295 -14.53 -9.89 0.45
CA HIS A 295 -13.85 -8.58 0.36
C HIS A 295 -12.69 -8.64 -0.61
N CYS A 296 -12.63 -7.67 -1.51
CA CYS A 296 -11.65 -7.60 -2.59
C CYS A 296 -10.93 -6.26 -2.60
N ASP A 297 -9.71 -6.26 -3.11
CA ASP A 297 -8.97 -5.03 -3.40
C ASP A 297 -9.18 -4.59 -4.85
N TYR A 298 -9.38 -5.56 -5.73
CA TYR A 298 -9.75 -5.34 -7.11
C TYR A 298 -10.80 -6.35 -7.53
N ILE A 299 -11.76 -5.86 -8.30
CA ILE A 299 -12.84 -6.65 -8.88
C ILE A 299 -12.66 -6.59 -10.39
N SER A 300 -12.43 -7.74 -11.02
CA SER A 300 -12.31 -7.85 -12.49
C SER A 300 -13.67 -7.95 -13.20
N SER A 301 -14.73 -8.26 -12.46
CA SER A 301 -16.10 -8.31 -12.96
C SER A 301 -16.74 -6.92 -13.05
N PRO A 302 -17.83 -6.76 -13.80
CA PRO A 302 -18.73 -5.60 -13.65
C PRO A 302 -19.03 -5.24 -12.20
N ILE A 303 -19.13 -3.94 -11.92
CA ILE A 303 -19.31 -3.41 -10.56
C ILE A 303 -20.50 -2.47 -10.46
N LEU A 304 -21.15 -2.45 -9.30
CA LEU A 304 -22.05 -1.41 -8.84
C LEU A 304 -21.30 -0.49 -7.88
N ILE A 305 -21.36 0.81 -8.13
CA ILE A 305 -20.63 1.84 -7.37
C ILE A 305 -21.44 3.14 -7.33
N SER A 306 -21.30 3.95 -6.29
CA SER A 306 -21.92 5.28 -6.28
C SER A 306 -21.31 6.16 -7.38
N ARG A 307 -22.17 6.94 -8.06
CA ARG A 307 -21.74 7.86 -9.14
C ARG A 307 -20.65 8.80 -8.67
N GLU A 308 -20.79 9.34 -7.46
CA GLU A 308 -19.84 10.27 -6.87
C GLU A 308 -18.47 9.63 -6.64
N LEU A 309 -18.42 8.43 -6.05
CA LEU A 309 -17.18 7.71 -5.81
C LEU A 309 -16.48 7.36 -7.13
N PHE A 310 -17.25 6.91 -8.13
CA PHE A 310 -16.72 6.57 -9.45
C PHE A 310 -16.10 7.79 -10.16
N ILE A 311 -16.80 8.93 -10.21
CA ILE A 311 -16.28 10.17 -10.82
C ILE A 311 -14.99 10.60 -10.12
N ARG A 312 -15.00 10.61 -8.77
CA ARG A 312 -13.85 11.03 -7.96
C ARG A 312 -12.61 10.16 -8.23
N ALA A 313 -12.79 8.86 -8.40
CA ALA A 313 -11.69 7.93 -8.65
C ALA A 313 -11.21 7.97 -10.11
N MET A 314 -12.12 8.05 -11.08
CA MET A 314 -11.79 7.97 -12.51
C MET A 314 -11.22 9.26 -13.10
N GLN A 315 -11.51 10.43 -12.53
CA GLN A 315 -11.14 11.73 -13.11
C GLN A 315 -9.63 11.92 -13.33
N TYR A 316 -8.79 11.20 -12.59
CA TYR A 316 -7.32 11.29 -12.69
C TYR A 316 -6.70 10.16 -13.52
N SER A 317 -7.51 9.22 -13.99
CA SER A 317 -7.01 8.08 -14.75
C SER A 317 -6.75 8.47 -16.21
N SER A 318 -5.56 8.16 -16.70
CA SER A 318 -5.15 8.38 -18.10
C SER A 318 -4.97 7.08 -18.90
N VAL A 319 -5.16 5.94 -18.24
CA VAL A 319 -5.00 4.60 -18.83
C VAL A 319 -6.32 4.11 -19.48
N SER A 320 -6.24 3.04 -20.26
CA SER A 320 -7.34 2.49 -21.06
C SER A 320 -7.73 1.07 -20.67
N GLY A 321 -8.94 0.65 -21.05
CA GLY A 321 -9.43 -0.72 -20.84
C GLY A 321 -9.40 -1.16 -19.37
N SER A 322 -9.08 -2.43 -19.14
CA SER A 322 -8.99 -3.05 -17.80
C SER A 322 -8.04 -2.33 -16.85
N LEU A 323 -6.99 -1.69 -17.37
CA LEU A 323 -6.04 -0.93 -16.56
C LEU A 323 -6.66 0.32 -15.93
N ALA A 324 -7.69 0.91 -16.56
CA ALA A 324 -8.41 2.04 -15.98
C ALA A 324 -9.21 1.65 -14.75
N PHE A 325 -9.79 0.46 -14.75
CA PHE A 325 -10.48 -0.07 -13.57
C PHE A 325 -9.51 -0.47 -12.49
N LEU A 326 -8.38 -1.10 -12.84
CA LEU A 326 -7.32 -1.34 -11.86
C LEU A 326 -6.83 -0.03 -11.24
N ASP A 327 -6.60 1.02 -12.04
CA ASP A 327 -6.22 2.34 -11.55
C ASP A 327 -7.27 2.92 -10.60
N LEU A 328 -8.57 2.80 -10.91
CA LEU A 328 -9.64 3.18 -9.99
C LEU A 328 -9.46 2.52 -8.62
N PHE A 329 -9.29 1.19 -8.57
CA PHE A 329 -9.16 0.47 -7.31
C PHE A 329 -7.88 0.82 -6.56
N VAL A 330 -6.74 0.93 -7.27
CA VAL A 330 -5.48 1.34 -6.66
C VAL A 330 -5.60 2.76 -6.09
N ARG A 331 -6.27 3.71 -6.77
CA ARG A 331 -6.50 5.06 -6.21
C ARG A 331 -7.39 5.05 -4.97
N LEU A 332 -8.41 4.20 -4.92
CA LEU A 332 -9.29 4.11 -3.76
C LEU A 332 -8.59 3.52 -2.53
N ILE A 333 -7.68 2.57 -2.73
CA ILE A 333 -6.94 1.92 -1.64
C ILE A 333 -5.71 2.73 -1.23
N HIS A 334 -4.97 3.23 -2.22
CA HIS A 334 -3.61 3.77 -2.06
C HIS A 334 -3.48 5.26 -2.41
N GLY A 335 -4.42 5.82 -3.17
CA GLY A 335 -4.34 7.20 -3.66
C GLY A 335 -4.76 8.28 -2.65
N GLY A 336 -5.19 7.92 -1.43
CA GLY A 336 -5.59 8.88 -0.39
C GLY A 336 -6.82 9.72 -0.75
N LEU A 337 -7.63 9.28 -1.73
CA LEU A 337 -8.81 10.02 -2.23
C LEU A 337 -9.95 10.14 -1.20
N ASP A 338 -10.02 9.23 -0.23
CA ASP A 338 -11.04 9.26 0.82
C ASP A 338 -10.37 9.21 2.20
N ARG A 339 -10.22 10.41 2.79
CA ARG A 339 -9.41 10.68 3.99
C ARG A 339 -10.01 10.09 5.28
N ILE A 340 -11.26 9.63 5.22
CA ILE A 340 -12.07 9.29 6.39
C ILE A 340 -12.55 7.83 6.34
N LYS A 341 -12.67 7.22 5.16
CA LYS A 341 -13.13 5.83 5.03
C LYS A 341 -12.60 5.18 3.75
N PHE A 342 -11.83 4.10 3.88
CA PHE A 342 -11.47 3.26 2.75
C PHE A 342 -12.74 2.57 2.20
N PRO A 343 -13.10 2.77 0.92
CA PRO A 343 -14.26 2.11 0.34
C PRO A 343 -14.11 0.59 0.41
N ARG A 344 -15.15 -0.10 0.87
CA ARG A 344 -15.18 -1.56 0.89
C ARG A 344 -15.72 -2.08 -0.44
N ALA A 345 -14.89 -2.85 -1.13
CA ALA A 345 -15.29 -3.55 -2.34
C ALA A 345 -15.56 -5.01 -2.00
N VAL A 346 -16.71 -5.51 -2.42
CA VAL A 346 -17.09 -6.91 -2.23
C VAL A 346 -17.52 -7.56 -3.53
N VAL A 347 -17.29 -8.86 -3.66
CA VAL A 347 -17.88 -9.69 -4.73
C VAL A 347 -18.87 -10.65 -4.11
N CYS A 348 -20.08 -10.69 -4.64
CA CYS A 348 -21.11 -11.63 -4.22
C CYS A 348 -21.12 -12.82 -5.22
N PRO A 349 -20.72 -14.04 -4.83
CA PRO A 349 -20.62 -15.19 -5.75
C PRO A 349 -21.95 -15.65 -6.33
N ASP A 350 -23.07 -15.30 -5.69
CA ASP A 350 -24.45 -15.55 -6.13
C ASP A 350 -24.93 -14.60 -7.23
N VAL A 351 -24.18 -13.52 -7.51
CA VAL A 351 -24.40 -12.63 -8.66
C VAL A 351 -23.48 -13.08 -9.78
N LEU A 352 -24.01 -13.43 -10.95
CA LEU A 352 -23.22 -13.90 -12.09
C LEU A 352 -23.31 -12.93 -13.28
N PHE A 353 -22.16 -12.49 -13.77
CA PHE A 353 -22.02 -11.74 -15.00
C PHE A 353 -21.46 -12.62 -16.11
N HIS A 354 -21.99 -12.48 -17.32
CA HIS A 354 -21.41 -13.11 -18.50
C HIS A 354 -20.49 -12.09 -19.17
N ILE A 355 -19.20 -12.37 -19.17
CA ILE A 355 -18.18 -11.49 -19.73
C ILE A 355 -17.53 -12.17 -20.94
N ARG A 356 -17.05 -11.36 -21.88
CA ARG A 356 -16.31 -11.88 -23.04
C ARG A 356 -14.98 -12.48 -22.56
N HIS A 357 -14.43 -13.42 -23.32
CA HIS A 357 -13.04 -13.84 -23.19
C HIS A 357 -12.22 -13.14 -24.28
N ASP A 358 -11.61 -12.01 -23.93
CA ASP A 358 -10.59 -11.36 -24.76
C ASP A 358 -9.30 -11.18 -23.94
N SER A 359 -8.17 -11.06 -24.65
CA SER A 359 -6.83 -11.02 -24.06
C SER A 359 -6.62 -9.83 -23.12
N ASP A 360 -7.40 -8.77 -23.29
CA ASP A 360 -7.23 -7.52 -22.54
C ASP A 360 -7.99 -7.56 -21.20
N HIS A 361 -8.90 -8.52 -21.02
CA HIS A 361 -9.68 -8.70 -19.79
C HIS A 361 -8.89 -9.33 -18.65
N VAL A 362 -8.00 -10.28 -18.96
CA VAL A 362 -7.25 -11.01 -17.95
C VAL A 362 -5.94 -10.26 -17.72
N LEU A 363 -5.83 -9.58 -16.58
CA LEU A 363 -4.70 -8.68 -16.29
C LEU A 363 -3.32 -9.35 -16.40
N ASP A 364 -3.24 -10.66 -16.13
CA ASP A 364 -2.02 -11.46 -16.23
C ASP A 364 -1.61 -11.76 -17.69
N ARG A 365 -2.50 -11.57 -18.66
CA ARG A 365 -2.23 -11.74 -20.10
C ARG A 365 -1.96 -10.43 -20.83
N VAL A 366 -2.12 -9.29 -20.15
CA VAL A 366 -1.84 -7.96 -20.72
C VAL A 366 -0.34 -7.80 -20.97
N ASP A 367 0.03 -7.51 -22.22
CA ASP A 367 1.43 -7.32 -22.61
C ASP A 367 2.15 -6.25 -21.77
N LYS A 368 3.43 -6.49 -21.47
CA LYS A 368 4.31 -5.57 -20.72
C LYS A 368 4.24 -4.14 -21.24
N ASN A 369 4.15 -3.92 -22.56
CA ASN A 369 4.16 -2.56 -23.10
C ASN A 369 2.90 -1.77 -22.75
N THR A 370 1.75 -2.44 -22.67
CA THR A 370 0.46 -1.82 -22.32
C THR A 370 0.47 -1.26 -20.89
N TRP A 371 1.21 -1.90 -19.99
CA TRP A 371 1.41 -1.45 -18.60
C TRP A 371 2.29 -0.20 -18.47
N THR A 372 3.02 0.21 -19.51
CA THR A 372 4.00 1.30 -19.42
C THR A 372 3.40 2.63 -18.97
N ALA A 373 2.17 2.94 -19.40
CA ALA A 373 1.48 4.14 -18.94
C ALA A 373 1.14 4.05 -17.45
N PHE A 374 0.68 2.88 -17.00
CA PHE A 374 0.32 2.62 -15.62
C PHE A 374 1.52 2.68 -14.67
N ILE A 375 2.63 2.01 -15.01
CA ILE A 375 3.82 1.98 -14.15
C ILE A 375 4.48 3.36 -14.04
N ARG A 376 4.48 4.17 -15.11
CA ARG A 376 4.96 5.55 -15.04
C ARG A 376 4.09 6.42 -14.14
N MET A 377 2.77 6.28 -14.25
CA MET A 377 1.80 7.03 -13.46
C MET A 377 1.96 6.77 -11.95
N TRP A 378 2.25 5.53 -11.57
CA TRP A 378 2.45 5.12 -10.18
C TRP A 378 3.91 5.06 -9.72
N SER A 379 4.86 5.44 -10.58
CA SER A 379 6.30 5.33 -10.34
C SER A 379 6.72 3.93 -9.90
N LEU A 380 6.28 2.89 -10.62
CA LEU A 380 6.57 1.49 -10.34
C LEU A 380 7.66 0.95 -11.27
N SER A 381 8.40 -0.04 -10.79
CA SER A 381 9.43 -0.74 -11.56
C SER A 381 9.11 -2.21 -11.80
N ARG A 382 8.07 -2.76 -11.15
CA ARG A 382 7.69 -4.16 -11.27
C ARG A 382 6.18 -4.37 -11.07
N ILE A 383 5.62 -5.32 -11.81
CA ILE A 383 4.26 -5.82 -11.62
C ILE A 383 4.35 -7.34 -11.56
N ARG A 384 3.76 -7.94 -10.52
CA ARG A 384 3.76 -9.39 -10.31
C ARG A 384 2.34 -9.91 -10.15
N PHE A 385 1.96 -10.85 -11.01
CA PHE A 385 0.77 -11.68 -10.82
C PHE A 385 1.23 -13.05 -10.33
N ALA A 386 0.81 -13.43 -9.13
CA ALA A 386 1.10 -14.77 -8.62
C ALA A 386 0.28 -15.81 -9.40
N PRO A 387 0.87 -16.96 -9.82
CA PRO A 387 2.23 -17.41 -9.51
C PRO A 387 3.30 -17.07 -10.57
N ALA A 388 2.94 -16.76 -11.82
CA ALA A 388 3.87 -16.90 -12.96
C ALA A 388 4.27 -15.62 -13.70
N VAL A 389 3.48 -14.54 -13.63
CA VAL A 389 3.74 -13.36 -14.46
C VAL A 389 4.49 -12.31 -13.66
N ASP A 390 5.66 -11.92 -14.17
CA ASP A 390 6.54 -10.96 -13.54
C ASP A 390 7.12 -10.01 -14.59
N HIS A 391 6.56 -8.81 -14.63
CA HIS A 391 7.01 -7.77 -15.53
C HIS A 391 7.90 -6.79 -14.78
N THR A 392 9.12 -6.61 -15.26
CA THR A 392 10.09 -5.66 -14.72
C THR A 392 10.45 -4.61 -15.75
N TRP A 393 10.57 -3.36 -15.31
CA TRP A 393 11.03 -2.23 -16.12
C TRP A 393 12.36 -1.70 -15.61
N THR A 394 13.18 -1.22 -16.54
CA THR A 394 14.34 -0.38 -16.22
C THR A 394 13.90 0.97 -15.66
N CYS A 395 14.77 1.67 -14.94
CA CYS A 395 14.42 2.98 -14.39
C CYS A 395 14.11 3.99 -15.48
N ARG A 396 14.79 3.87 -16.64
CA ARG A 396 14.51 4.68 -17.82
C ARG A 396 13.10 4.44 -18.37
N GLU A 397 12.69 3.18 -18.52
CA GLU A 397 11.34 2.84 -18.98
C GLU A 397 10.26 3.37 -18.01
N ALA A 398 10.51 3.22 -16.71
CA ALA A 398 9.62 3.65 -15.63
C ALA A 398 9.66 5.16 -15.34
N ARG A 399 10.61 5.91 -15.91
CA ARG A 399 10.88 7.33 -15.61
C ARG A 399 11.18 7.58 -14.13
N ILE A 400 11.86 6.62 -13.50
CA ILE A 400 12.33 6.73 -12.12
C ILE A 400 13.70 7.39 -12.14
N HIS A 401 13.80 8.55 -11.50
CA HIS A 401 15.06 9.28 -11.32
C HIS A 401 15.71 8.83 -10.03
N CYS A 402 16.67 7.94 -10.17
CA CYS A 402 17.17 7.25 -9.01
C CYS A 402 17.95 8.15 -8.02
N GLN A 403 18.56 9.24 -8.50
CA GLN A 403 19.16 10.29 -7.66
C GLN A 403 18.17 10.93 -6.68
N SER A 404 16.85 10.88 -6.95
CA SER A 404 15.84 11.42 -6.04
C SER A 404 15.66 10.59 -4.76
N PHE A 405 16.34 9.44 -4.65
CA PHE A 405 16.33 8.54 -3.50
C PHE A 405 17.70 8.46 -2.82
N ASP A 406 18.55 9.46 -3.02
CA ASP A 406 19.90 9.56 -2.42
C ASP A 406 19.88 9.95 -0.93
N LYS A 407 18.76 10.46 -0.44
CA LYS A 407 18.53 10.73 0.98
C LYS A 407 18.29 9.42 1.73
N ALA A 408 19.02 9.22 2.83
CA ALA A 408 18.70 8.20 3.83
C ALA A 408 17.21 8.28 4.18
N ASP A 409 16.57 7.14 4.42
CA ASP A 409 15.14 6.96 4.79
C ASP A 409 14.11 6.72 3.66
N LEU A 410 14.54 6.61 2.40
CA LEU A 410 13.65 6.20 1.30
C LEU A 410 14.01 4.81 0.77
N PHE A 411 12.99 3.97 0.53
CA PHE A 411 13.19 2.72 -0.19
C PHE A 411 13.74 3.01 -1.58
N MET A 412 14.80 2.30 -1.96
CA MET A 412 15.38 2.42 -3.28
C MET A 412 14.60 1.55 -4.28
N PRO A 413 14.21 2.08 -5.45
CA PRO A 413 13.52 1.29 -6.46
C PRO A 413 14.34 0.05 -6.88
N PRO A 414 13.70 -1.13 -7.07
CA PRO A 414 14.37 -2.34 -7.55
C PRO A 414 15.20 -2.15 -8.82
N CYS A 415 14.74 -1.30 -9.74
CA CYS A 415 15.50 -0.99 -10.96
C CYS A 415 16.82 -0.25 -10.63
N CYS A 416 16.81 0.64 -9.62
CA CYS A 416 17.99 1.41 -9.22
C CYS A 416 18.97 0.52 -8.45
N LEU A 417 18.46 -0.36 -7.58
CA LEU A 417 19.25 -1.41 -6.91
C LEU A 417 19.93 -2.32 -7.93
N LYS A 418 19.23 -2.68 -9.02
CA LYS A 418 19.81 -3.50 -10.09
C LYS A 418 20.96 -2.78 -10.82
N GLU A 419 20.81 -1.49 -11.12
CA GLU A 419 21.88 -0.69 -11.73
C GLU A 419 23.10 -0.56 -10.80
N GLN A 420 22.86 -0.31 -9.51
CA GLN A 420 23.91 -0.28 -8.48
C GLN A 420 24.65 -1.61 -8.40
N HIS A 421 23.88 -2.70 -8.26
CA HIS A 421 24.39 -4.06 -8.18
C HIS A 421 25.25 -4.41 -9.39
N GLN A 422 24.82 -4.06 -10.60
CA GLN A 422 25.58 -4.30 -11.83
C GLN A 422 26.94 -3.59 -11.81
N CYS A 423 26.99 -2.31 -11.41
CA CYS A 423 28.25 -1.58 -11.34
C CYS A 423 29.17 -2.06 -10.21
N VAL A 424 28.63 -2.39 -9.03
CA VAL A 424 29.43 -2.94 -7.93
C VAL A 424 30.00 -4.31 -8.29
N THR A 425 29.17 -5.21 -8.81
CA THR A 425 29.58 -6.53 -9.30
C THR A 425 30.68 -6.40 -10.33
N GLY A 426 30.51 -5.50 -11.31
CA GLY A 426 31.51 -5.26 -12.33
C GLY A 426 32.84 -4.74 -11.77
N PHE A 427 32.78 -3.83 -10.79
CA PHE A 427 33.97 -3.28 -10.16
C PHE A 427 34.71 -4.36 -9.34
N LEU A 428 33.99 -5.15 -8.53
CA LEU A 428 34.57 -6.24 -7.74
C LEU A 428 35.15 -7.35 -8.62
N ALA A 429 34.42 -7.77 -9.66
CA ALA A 429 34.88 -8.81 -10.58
C ALA A 429 36.15 -8.39 -11.34
N LEU A 430 36.20 -7.16 -11.85
CA LEU A 430 37.42 -6.64 -12.47
C LEU A 430 38.54 -6.45 -11.45
N SER A 431 38.23 -5.98 -10.24
CA SER A 431 39.23 -5.86 -9.17
C SER A 431 39.88 -7.21 -8.87
N SER A 432 39.10 -8.28 -8.79
CA SER A 432 39.62 -9.65 -8.64
C SER A 432 40.55 -10.06 -9.80
N VAL A 433 40.14 -9.82 -11.05
CA VAL A 433 40.96 -10.12 -12.25
C VAL A 433 42.27 -9.34 -12.28
N TYR A 434 42.25 -8.08 -11.86
CA TYR A 434 43.39 -7.17 -11.88
C TYR A 434 44.17 -7.14 -10.55
N GLN A 435 43.86 -8.04 -9.61
CA GLN A 435 44.50 -8.15 -8.29
C GLN A 435 44.45 -6.85 -7.47
N ILE A 436 43.34 -6.12 -7.59
CA ILE A 436 43.04 -4.94 -6.79
C ILE A 436 42.31 -5.41 -5.53
N THR A 437 42.90 -5.14 -4.37
CA THR A 437 42.25 -5.43 -3.09
C THR A 437 41.05 -4.50 -2.88
N THR A 438 39.90 -5.08 -2.58
CA THR A 438 38.65 -4.36 -2.25
C THR A 438 38.07 -4.89 -0.95
N ARG A 439 37.54 -4.00 -0.10
CA ARG A 439 36.91 -4.37 1.17
C ARG A 439 35.54 -3.73 1.33
N ALA A 440 34.54 -4.54 1.66
CA ALA A 440 33.24 -4.03 2.09
C ALA A 440 33.27 -3.73 3.60
N PHE A 441 32.61 -2.65 4.01
CA PHE A 441 32.55 -2.23 5.42
C PHE A 441 31.22 -1.53 5.74
N GLY A 442 31.02 -1.19 7.01
CA GLY A 442 29.89 -0.37 7.44
C GLY A 442 28.52 -1.06 7.29
N ASP A 443 27.51 -0.25 7.07
CA ASP A 443 26.12 -0.68 6.85
C ASP A 443 25.95 -1.56 5.60
N TYR A 444 26.84 -1.49 4.61
CA TYR A 444 26.82 -2.34 3.41
C TYR A 444 26.96 -3.83 3.75
N LEU A 445 27.60 -4.13 4.89
CA LEU A 445 27.72 -5.50 5.43
C LEU A 445 26.38 -6.07 5.91
N THR A 446 25.40 -5.24 6.27
CA THR A 446 24.06 -5.74 6.61
C THR A 446 23.39 -6.41 5.42
N GLY A 447 23.80 -6.07 4.19
CA GLY A 447 23.40 -6.77 2.96
C GLY A 447 23.81 -8.25 2.90
N MET A 448 24.75 -8.71 3.73
CA MET A 448 25.10 -10.14 3.84
C MET A 448 23.98 -10.98 4.44
N TYR A 449 23.14 -10.38 5.29
CA TYR A 449 21.97 -11.04 5.86
C TYR A 449 20.77 -11.00 4.92
N SER A 450 20.89 -10.25 3.82
CA SER A 450 19.83 -10.10 2.83
C SER A 450 19.83 -11.27 1.84
N PRO A 451 18.67 -11.90 1.59
CA PRO A 451 18.53 -12.87 0.52
C PRO A 451 18.77 -12.26 -0.88
N PHE A 452 18.83 -10.92 -0.99
CA PHE A 452 19.25 -10.20 -2.20
C PHE A 452 20.76 -9.99 -2.33
N VAL A 453 21.57 -10.72 -1.54
CA VAL A 453 23.03 -10.81 -1.63
C VAL A 453 23.69 -9.43 -1.81
N GLY A 454 23.67 -8.57 -0.79
CA GLY A 454 24.63 -7.46 -0.71
C GLY A 454 24.14 -6.01 -0.94
N ALA A 455 22.85 -5.73 -0.94
CA ALA A 455 22.36 -4.34 -0.81
C ALA A 455 21.19 -4.27 0.19
N THR A 456 21.19 -3.26 1.06
CA THR A 456 19.98 -2.95 1.83
C THR A 456 18.98 -2.24 0.92
N VAL A 457 17.68 -2.39 1.22
CA VAL A 457 16.60 -1.79 0.44
C VAL A 457 16.55 -0.25 0.52
N TYR A 458 17.50 0.38 1.23
CA TYR A 458 17.57 1.82 1.51
C TYR A 458 18.87 2.48 1.01
N GLN A 459 19.81 1.75 0.40
CA GLN A 459 21.21 2.17 0.45
C GLN A 459 21.69 3.12 -0.66
N SER A 460 22.02 4.34 -0.23
CA SER A 460 23.16 5.13 -0.68
C SER A 460 23.73 5.86 0.54
N PRO A 461 25.05 5.81 0.85
CA PRO A 461 26.19 5.51 -0.04
C PRO A 461 26.69 4.06 -0.04
N LEU A 462 27.56 3.72 -1.02
CA LEU A 462 28.29 2.44 -1.08
C LEU A 462 29.49 2.45 -0.13
N ASN A 463 29.46 1.63 0.92
CA ASN A 463 30.60 1.45 1.80
C ASN A 463 31.55 0.34 1.29
N LEU A 464 32.23 0.66 0.19
CA LEU A 464 33.29 -0.15 -0.41
C LEU A 464 34.62 0.61 -0.43
N ILE A 465 35.68 -0.06 0.01
CA ILE A 465 37.06 0.43 0.00
C ILE A 465 37.89 -0.28 -1.08
N TRP A 466 38.84 0.42 -1.68
CA TRP A 466 39.85 -0.15 -2.58
C TRP A 466 41.26 0.27 -2.18
N ASN A 467 42.25 -0.58 -2.45
CA ASN A 467 43.66 -0.27 -2.19
C ASN A 467 44.14 0.86 -3.12
N ARG A 468 44.38 2.04 -2.53
CA ARG A 468 44.75 3.26 -3.25
C ARG A 468 46.00 3.13 -4.12
N SER A 469 46.93 2.25 -3.76
CA SER A 469 48.15 2.02 -4.55
C SER A 469 47.86 1.46 -5.95
N ALA A 470 46.67 0.88 -6.16
CA ALA A 470 46.24 0.35 -7.44
C ALA A 470 45.68 1.42 -8.42
N TYR A 471 45.78 2.71 -8.10
CA TYR A 471 45.17 3.78 -8.90
C TYR A 471 45.60 3.73 -10.38
N GLU A 472 46.86 3.41 -10.67
CA GLU A 472 47.37 3.31 -12.05
C GLU A 472 46.72 2.16 -12.82
N ILE A 473 46.40 1.04 -12.14
CA ILE A 473 45.75 -0.11 -12.75
C ILE A 473 44.30 0.23 -13.10
N ILE A 474 43.60 0.92 -12.20
CA ILE A 474 42.23 1.39 -12.43
C ILE A 474 42.20 2.47 -13.52
N ASP A 475 43.20 3.35 -13.56
CA ASP A 475 43.27 4.42 -14.56
C ASP A 475 43.62 3.92 -15.97
N LYS A 476 44.22 2.73 -16.08
CA LYS A 476 44.49 2.11 -17.39
C LYS A 476 43.21 2.00 -18.19
N THR A 477 43.31 2.40 -19.46
CA THR A 477 42.21 2.36 -20.43
C THR A 477 41.55 0.98 -20.47
N LYS A 478 42.31 -0.11 -20.34
CA LYS A 478 41.75 -1.47 -20.37
C LYS A 478 40.75 -1.74 -19.24
N PHE A 479 41.02 -1.36 -17.99
CA PHE A 479 40.08 -1.54 -16.87
C PHE A 479 38.80 -0.75 -17.12
N ARG A 480 38.94 0.55 -17.44
CA ARG A 480 37.81 1.45 -17.75
C ARG A 480 36.98 0.97 -18.94
N THR A 481 37.64 0.53 -20.02
CA THR A 481 36.99 0.00 -21.22
C THR A 481 36.25 -1.28 -20.92
N GLU A 482 36.84 -2.22 -20.17
CA GLU A 482 36.14 -3.45 -19.77
C GLU A 482 34.95 -3.16 -18.83
N PHE A 483 35.11 -2.22 -17.90
CA PHE A 483 34.03 -1.81 -17.00
C PHE A 483 32.83 -1.25 -17.77
N TYR A 484 33.10 -0.40 -18.78
CA TYR A 484 32.06 0.14 -19.64
C TYR A 484 31.46 -0.90 -20.60
N THR A 485 32.30 -1.67 -21.30
CA THR A 485 31.83 -2.59 -22.34
C THR A 485 31.12 -3.82 -21.79
N LYS A 486 31.56 -4.36 -20.63
CA LYS A 486 30.95 -5.54 -20.01
C LYS A 486 29.78 -5.19 -19.10
N TYR A 487 29.88 -4.08 -18.36
CA TYR A 487 28.91 -3.75 -17.31
C TYR A 487 28.14 -2.46 -17.56
N GLY A 488 28.45 -1.69 -18.61
CA GLY A 488 27.74 -0.45 -18.92
C GLY A 488 28.05 0.71 -17.96
N CYS A 489 29.07 0.57 -17.11
CA CYS A 489 29.36 1.51 -16.03
C CYS A 489 30.62 2.34 -16.32
N LYS A 490 30.68 3.55 -15.77
CA LYS A 490 31.80 4.51 -15.92
C LYS A 490 32.46 4.79 -14.57
N LEU A 491 33.71 5.24 -14.61
CA LEU A 491 34.46 5.67 -13.44
C LEU A 491 34.77 7.15 -13.53
N PHE A 492 34.52 7.89 -12.46
CA PHE A 492 34.97 9.28 -12.32
C PHE A 492 35.91 9.45 -11.11
N PRO A 493 36.87 10.38 -11.18
CA PRO A 493 37.19 11.23 -12.34
C PRO A 493 37.81 10.45 -13.51
N ASP A 494 37.81 11.05 -14.71
CA ASP A 494 38.35 10.44 -15.94
C ASP A 494 39.87 10.15 -15.86
N LYS A 495 40.56 10.81 -14.94
CA LYS A 495 41.97 10.56 -14.60
C LYS A 495 42.12 10.41 -13.09
N LEU A 496 42.67 9.28 -12.67
CA LEU A 496 43.02 9.00 -11.28
C LEU A 496 44.51 9.25 -11.03
N ASN A 497 44.81 9.68 -9.82
CA ASN A 497 46.16 9.87 -9.30
C ASN A 497 46.22 9.38 -7.85
N LYS A 498 47.43 9.32 -7.30
CA LYS A 498 47.69 8.87 -5.92
C LYS A 498 46.98 9.66 -4.81
N HIS A 499 46.51 10.87 -5.10
CA HIS A 499 45.78 11.74 -4.17
C HIS A 499 44.26 11.56 -4.25
N ASN A 500 43.74 10.84 -5.25
CA ASN A 500 42.31 10.54 -5.31
C ASN A 500 41.93 9.67 -4.11
N GLN A 501 41.09 10.24 -3.26
CA GLN A 501 40.53 9.56 -2.09
C GLN A 501 39.21 8.86 -2.45
N GLN A 502 38.55 9.27 -3.52
CA GLN A 502 37.24 8.78 -3.93
C GLN A 502 37.25 8.43 -5.42
N ILE A 503 36.55 7.35 -5.75
CA ILE A 503 36.17 7.02 -7.12
C ILE A 503 34.65 6.98 -7.16
N ILE A 504 34.06 7.50 -8.22
CA ILE A 504 32.62 7.43 -8.45
C ILE A 504 32.37 6.35 -9.49
N LEU A 505 31.62 5.31 -9.10
CA LEU A 505 31.00 4.37 -10.01
C LEU A 505 29.74 5.02 -10.57
N SER A 506 29.57 5.03 -11.89
CA SER A 506 28.44 5.70 -12.53
C SER A 506 27.73 4.78 -13.51
N ALA A 507 26.42 4.62 -13.33
CA ALA A 507 25.50 4.15 -14.35
C ALA A 507 24.76 5.34 -14.95
N ASP A 508 24.11 5.17 -16.11
CA ASP A 508 23.36 6.17 -16.91
C ASP A 508 23.08 7.52 -16.23
N LYS A 509 22.37 7.52 -15.09
CA LYS A 509 22.09 8.70 -14.26
C LYS A 509 22.26 8.47 -12.76
N TRP A 510 23.00 7.48 -12.32
CA TRP A 510 23.29 7.26 -10.89
C TRP A 510 24.79 7.22 -10.66
N ASN A 511 25.25 7.94 -9.63
CA ASN A 511 26.63 7.94 -9.17
C ASN A 511 26.73 7.39 -7.74
N TRP A 512 27.65 6.46 -7.52
CA TRP A 512 27.96 5.93 -6.19
C TRP A 512 29.45 6.13 -5.90
N THR A 513 29.74 6.67 -4.74
CA THR A 513 31.12 6.90 -4.31
C THR A 513 31.68 5.67 -3.60
N ILE A 514 32.89 5.25 -3.98
CA ILE A 514 33.71 4.27 -3.25
C ILE A 514 34.97 4.96 -2.72
N LEU A 515 35.47 4.49 -1.58
CA LEU A 515 36.54 5.15 -0.82
C LEU A 515 37.89 4.47 -1.08
N GLY A 516 38.95 5.24 -1.25
CA GLY A 516 40.32 4.72 -1.21
C GLY A 516 40.75 4.48 0.23
N GLU A 517 41.55 3.43 0.46
CA GLU A 517 41.98 2.95 1.79
C GLU A 517 42.56 4.03 2.75
N ALA A 518 43.01 5.17 2.25
CA ALA A 518 43.49 6.29 3.07
C ALA A 518 42.39 7.07 3.82
N MET A 519 41.10 6.79 3.58
CA MET A 519 39.95 7.42 4.24
C MET A 519 39.38 6.63 5.44
N GLU A 520 40.04 5.57 5.92
CA GLU A 520 39.69 5.00 7.22
C GLU A 520 39.92 6.05 8.33
N TRP A 521 38.85 6.76 8.70
CA TRP A 521 38.82 7.63 9.89
C TRP A 521 39.02 6.79 11.15
N GLU A 522 39.68 7.39 12.15
CA GLU A 522 40.12 6.87 13.44
C GLU A 522 39.09 6.10 14.30
N LYS A 523 37.83 5.96 13.87
CA LYS A 523 36.79 5.22 14.60
C LYS A 523 36.92 3.70 14.49
N SER A 524 37.57 3.15 13.45
CA SER A 524 37.81 1.70 13.36
C SER A 524 38.98 1.22 14.23
N ILE A 525 39.71 2.13 14.88
CA ILE A 525 40.96 1.83 15.61
C ILE A 525 40.78 0.79 16.73
N ARG A 526 39.56 0.58 17.25
CA ARG A 526 39.33 -0.44 18.30
C ARG A 526 39.49 -1.90 17.85
N GLU A 527 39.54 -2.21 16.54
CA GLU A 527 39.75 -3.60 16.04
C GLU A 527 41.00 -3.78 15.14
N THR A 528 41.85 -2.75 15.02
CA THR A 528 42.82 -2.56 13.91
C THR A 528 44.20 -3.23 14.03
N ARG A 529 44.29 -4.47 14.52
CA ARG A 529 45.49 -5.28 14.20
C ARG A 529 45.14 -6.57 13.47
N ASN A 530 44.22 -7.37 14.00
CA ASN A 530 43.90 -8.67 13.39
C ASN A 530 43.07 -8.55 12.09
N ALA A 531 42.31 -7.46 11.91
CA ALA A 531 41.47 -7.27 10.73
C ALA A 531 42.25 -6.96 9.43
N LYS A 532 43.49 -6.47 9.51
CA LYS A 532 44.35 -6.22 8.33
C LYS A 532 45.15 -7.45 7.93
N ASP A 533 45.49 -8.30 8.89
CA ASP A 533 46.39 -9.44 8.67
C ASP A 533 45.65 -10.72 8.24
N GLN A 534 44.34 -10.84 8.51
CA GLN A 534 43.48 -11.95 8.11
C GLN A 534 42.06 -11.47 7.75
N PRO A 535 41.81 -10.98 6.52
CA PRO A 535 40.47 -10.58 6.13
C PRO A 535 39.54 -11.79 5.99
N THR A 536 38.25 -11.61 6.30
CA THR A 536 37.22 -12.59 5.99
C THR A 536 36.67 -12.31 4.60
N SER A 537 36.45 -13.36 3.81
CA SER A 537 35.79 -13.24 2.50
C SER A 537 34.29 -13.47 2.65
N ILE A 538 33.50 -12.61 2.01
CA ILE A 538 32.03 -12.67 2.01
C ILE A 538 31.53 -12.63 0.57
N VAL A 539 30.36 -13.22 0.33
CA VAL A 539 29.69 -13.12 -0.97
C VAL A 539 28.79 -11.89 -0.94
N LEU A 540 29.13 -10.89 -1.74
CA LEU A 540 28.29 -9.74 -2.03
C LEU A 540 27.98 -9.73 -3.52
N ASN A 541 26.71 -9.63 -3.87
CA ASN A 541 26.23 -9.61 -5.23
C ASN A 541 26.71 -10.80 -6.09
N GLY A 542 26.88 -11.97 -5.47
CA GLY A 542 27.41 -13.18 -6.15
C GLY A 542 28.94 -13.15 -6.39
N VAL A 543 29.66 -12.16 -5.86
CA VAL A 543 31.11 -12.01 -5.98
C VAL A 543 31.75 -12.08 -4.59
N TRP A 544 32.87 -12.80 -4.48
CA TRP A 544 33.68 -12.82 -3.28
C TRP A 544 34.44 -11.51 -3.12
N THR A 545 34.27 -10.86 -1.97
CA THR A 545 35.05 -9.68 -1.58
C THR A 545 35.51 -9.81 -0.14
N GLU A 546 36.62 -9.15 0.19
CA GLU A 546 37.13 -9.11 1.56
C GLU A 546 36.29 -8.16 2.43
N THR A 547 36.35 -8.38 3.73
CA THR A 547 35.82 -7.52 4.78
C THR A 547 36.61 -7.76 6.08
N HIS A 548 36.19 -7.13 7.17
CA HIS A 548 36.79 -7.29 8.50
C HIS A 548 36.75 -8.75 8.96
N TYR A 549 37.68 -9.12 9.84
CA TYR A 549 37.82 -10.50 10.35
C TYR A 549 36.49 -11.05 10.90
N ASN A 550 35.73 -10.25 11.65
CA ASN A 550 34.40 -10.63 12.11
C ASN A 550 33.33 -9.68 11.54
N PRO A 551 32.79 -9.96 10.33
CA PRO A 551 31.80 -9.09 9.71
C PRO A 551 30.47 -9.07 10.47
N GLY A 552 30.19 -10.11 11.27
CA GLY A 552 28.98 -10.18 12.08
C GLY A 552 28.96 -9.15 13.20
N THR A 553 30.07 -9.01 13.93
CA THR A 553 30.22 -7.99 14.98
C THR A 553 30.10 -6.59 14.40
N MET A 554 30.82 -6.31 13.30
CA MET A 554 30.75 -4.99 12.67
C MET A 554 29.34 -4.69 12.16
N ALA A 555 28.67 -5.64 11.51
CA ALA A 555 27.31 -5.44 11.05
C ALA A 555 26.33 -5.20 12.21
N MET A 556 26.54 -5.80 13.39
CA MET A 556 25.75 -5.50 14.60
C MET A 556 26.02 -4.11 15.17
N GLU A 557 27.26 -3.63 15.19
CA GLU A 557 27.58 -2.26 15.62
C GLU A 557 26.90 -1.21 14.74
N TYR A 558 26.93 -1.41 13.42
CA TYR A 558 26.25 -0.53 12.49
C TYR A 558 24.72 -0.68 12.55
N ALA A 559 24.20 -1.91 12.59
CA ALA A 559 22.76 -2.16 12.70
C ALA A 559 22.20 -1.59 14.01
N SER A 560 22.86 -1.79 15.15
CA SER A 560 22.44 -1.19 16.43
C SER A 560 22.51 0.33 16.39
N SER A 561 23.57 0.92 15.82
CA SER A 561 23.67 2.38 15.71
C SER A 561 22.65 3.00 14.76
N ILE A 562 22.32 2.36 13.63
CA ILE A 562 21.37 2.89 12.63
C ILE A 562 19.93 2.65 13.10
N ILE A 563 19.63 1.47 13.63
CA ILE A 563 18.32 1.13 14.19
C ILE A 563 18.02 1.96 15.45
N GLU A 564 19.03 2.37 16.23
CA GLU A 564 18.82 3.23 17.41
C GLU A 564 18.97 4.73 17.11
N SER A 565 19.91 5.20 16.27
CA SER A 565 20.10 6.64 16.07
C SER A 565 19.19 7.22 15.00
N GLU A 566 19.06 6.60 13.82
CA GLU A 566 18.22 7.14 12.74
C GLU A 566 16.73 6.96 13.05
N PHE A 567 16.36 5.89 13.77
CA PHE A 567 14.98 5.62 14.16
C PHE A 567 14.45 6.55 15.27
N TRP A 568 15.31 7.03 16.18
CA TRP A 568 14.91 7.94 17.26
C TRP A 568 15.23 9.43 16.99
N THR A 569 16.19 9.75 16.11
CA THR A 569 16.54 11.14 15.77
C THR A 569 15.96 11.65 14.45
N ALA A 570 15.51 10.76 13.55
CA ALA A 570 14.57 11.21 12.55
C ALA A 570 13.30 11.63 13.30
N GLU A 571 12.92 12.89 13.21
CA GLU A 571 11.57 13.36 13.47
C GLU A 571 10.55 12.72 12.49
N LEU A 572 10.74 11.45 12.11
CA LEU A 572 9.68 10.51 11.83
C LEU A 572 8.93 10.27 13.15
N ALA A 573 8.30 11.34 13.64
CA ALA A 573 7.00 11.19 14.23
C ALA A 573 6.26 10.13 13.40
N LEU A 574 5.61 9.20 14.10
CA LEU A 574 4.55 8.34 13.59
C LEU A 574 3.40 9.22 13.04
N MET A 575 3.72 10.17 12.16
CA MET A 575 2.78 10.86 11.33
C MET A 575 2.22 9.76 10.45
N PRO A 576 0.90 9.49 10.48
CA PRO A 576 0.27 9.03 9.26
C PRO A 576 0.65 10.08 8.23
N LEU A 577 1.63 9.79 7.34
CA LEU A 577 2.13 10.76 6.37
C LEU A 577 0.91 11.41 5.70
N PRO A 578 0.61 12.68 6.02
CA PRO A 578 -0.52 13.32 5.45
C PRO A 578 -0.09 13.70 4.05
N PHE A 579 -0.56 12.91 3.09
CA PHE A 579 -0.53 13.23 1.66
C PHE A 579 0.86 13.17 1.00
N CYS A 580 0.86 12.68 -0.24
CA CYS A 580 1.90 13.09 -1.18
C CYS A 580 1.59 14.53 -1.59
N GLU A 581 2.40 15.48 -1.13
CA GLU A 581 2.52 16.76 -1.84
C GLU A 581 2.79 16.49 -3.33
N HIS A 582 2.41 17.41 -4.23
CA HIS A 582 2.59 17.25 -5.68
C HIS A 582 4.04 16.92 -6.12
N HIS A 583 5.01 17.09 -5.23
CA HIS A 583 6.44 16.86 -5.44
C HIS A 583 6.92 15.49 -4.92
N HIS A 584 6.11 14.76 -4.14
CA HIS A 584 6.43 13.44 -3.61
C HIS A 584 5.90 12.31 -4.52
N LEU A 585 6.68 11.24 -4.65
CA LEU A 585 6.31 10.09 -5.47
C LEU A 585 5.15 9.32 -4.82
N PRO A 586 4.04 9.03 -5.54
CA PRO A 586 2.85 8.39 -4.98
C PRO A 586 3.11 7.11 -4.17
N VAL A 587 4.09 6.33 -4.57
CA VAL A 587 4.47 5.07 -3.91
C VAL A 587 5.13 5.28 -2.54
N ASN A 588 5.75 6.43 -2.29
CA ASN A 588 6.40 6.73 -1.01
C ASN A 588 5.40 7.13 0.09
N CYS A 589 4.15 7.44 -0.27
CA CYS A 589 3.11 7.91 0.65
C CYS A 589 2.13 6.81 1.09
N LEU A 590 2.46 5.54 0.86
CA LEU A 590 1.58 4.40 1.14
C LEU A 590 1.80 3.86 2.56
N SER A 591 0.70 3.64 3.29
CA SER A 591 0.77 3.01 4.61
C SER A 591 1.35 1.60 4.50
N GLY A 592 2.31 1.27 5.36
CA GLY A 592 3.01 -0.03 5.36
C GLY A 592 4.32 -0.08 4.57
N ASN A 593 4.72 0.99 3.89
CA ASN A 593 6.11 1.15 3.44
C ASN A 593 7.05 1.57 4.57
N TYR A 594 6.52 2.10 5.68
CA TYR A 594 7.26 2.31 6.92
C TYR A 594 6.66 1.39 7.97
N LEU A 595 7.41 0.36 8.41
CA LEU A 595 7.03 -0.41 9.58
C LEU A 595 8.12 -0.31 10.66
N PRO A 596 7.73 -0.24 11.94
CA PRO A 596 8.56 0.28 13.02
C PRO A 596 9.43 -0.80 13.68
N LEU A 597 9.48 -1.99 13.12
CA LEU A 597 10.17 -3.15 13.69
C LEU A 597 11.03 -3.74 12.59
N GLY A 598 12.34 -3.55 12.73
CA GLY A 598 13.40 -3.84 11.76
C GLY A 598 13.63 -5.32 11.41
N ASN A 599 12.58 -6.15 11.33
CA ASN A 599 12.68 -7.57 10.95
C ASN A 599 11.70 -8.01 9.84
N ILE A 600 10.92 -7.11 9.24
CA ILE A 600 10.08 -7.45 8.07
C ILE A 600 10.89 -7.46 6.76
N GLN A 601 12.14 -6.98 6.78
CA GLN A 601 13.07 -6.96 5.63
C GLN A 601 13.26 -8.35 4.96
N TYR A 602 12.91 -9.44 5.66
CA TYR A 602 13.07 -10.82 5.19
C TYR A 602 11.77 -11.63 5.08
N GLN A 603 10.60 -11.06 5.43
CA GLN A 603 9.34 -11.84 5.48
C GLN A 603 8.54 -11.84 4.18
N ASP A 604 8.71 -10.87 3.29
CA ASP A 604 8.01 -10.86 1.97
C ASP A 604 8.78 -11.66 0.88
N VAL A 605 9.57 -12.66 1.30
CA VAL A 605 10.28 -13.62 0.43
C VAL A 605 9.54 -14.97 0.46
N GLU A 606 8.24 -14.97 0.20
CA GLU A 606 7.56 -16.20 -0.18
C GLU A 606 7.71 -16.40 -1.69
N ASN A 607 8.57 -17.35 -2.03
CA ASN A 607 8.77 -18.06 -3.30
C ASN A 607 9.58 -17.33 -4.38
N TYR A 608 10.89 -17.59 -4.35
CA TYR A 608 11.71 -17.84 -5.54
C TYR A 608 11.51 -19.28 -6.01
#